data_AF-A0A1W9YTZ0-F1
#
_entry.id   AF-A0A1W9YTZ0-F1
#
_cell.length_a   1.000
_cell.length_b   1.000
_cell.length_c   1.000
_cell.angle_alpha   90.00
_cell.angle_beta   90.00
_cell.angle_gamma   90.00
#
_symmetry.space_group_name_H-M   'P 1'
#
loop_
_entity.id
_entity.type
_entity.pdbx_description
1 polymer ?
#
loop_
_entity_poly.entity_id
_entity_poly.type
_entity_poly.pdbx_seq_one_letter_code
_entity_poly.pdbx_strand_id
1 'polypeptide(L)'
;MDTLKIYLKIQGQLFVYGIVGPIFLLIYFGATPNHDMKWMYWWGLVITAADVLIALGITERRARQDRIARSPVPRSSGSPAR
;
A
#
# COMPACT_ATOMS: atom_id res chain seq x y z
N MET A 1 20.05 -12.28 14.27
CA MET A 1 18.68 -12.71 13.90
C MET A 1 17.82 -11.46 13.75
N ASP A 2 18.20 -10.58 12.84
CA ASP A 2 17.74 -9.19 12.85
C ASP A 2 16.81 -8.88 11.68
N THR A 3 17.00 -9.55 10.55
CA THR A 3 16.10 -9.46 9.39
C THR A 3 14.67 -9.84 9.74
N LEU A 4 14.47 -10.92 10.50
CA LEU A 4 13.12 -11.34 10.96
C LEU A 4 12.45 -10.27 11.84
N LYS A 5 13.20 -9.64 12.75
CA LYS A 5 12.66 -8.58 13.62
C LYS A 5 12.27 -7.33 12.83
N ILE A 6 13.05 -6.98 11.81
CA ILE A 6 12.77 -5.83 10.92
C ILE A 6 11.49 -6.11 10.10
N TYR A 7 11.37 -7.29 9.51
CA TYR A 7 10.16 -7.68 8.77
C TYR A 7 8.93 -7.68 9.67
N LEU A 8 9.03 -8.26 10.87
CA LEU A 8 7.92 -8.33 11.81
C LEU A 8 7.51 -6.93 12.29
N LYS A 9 8.47 -6.03 12.51
CA LYS A 9 8.21 -4.63 12.86
C LYS A 9 7.52 -3.88 11.74
N ILE A 10 7.99 -4.02 10.49
CA ILE A 10 7.39 -3.35 9.32
C ILE A 10 5.99 -3.90 9.03
N GLN A 11 5.80 -5.22 9.08
CA GLN A 11 4.47 -5.84 8.92
C GLN A 11 3.51 -5.43 10.03
N GLY A 12 3.96 -5.41 11.29
CA GLY A 12 3.15 -4.94 12.40
C GLY A 12 2.73 -3.48 12.21
N GLN A 13 3.66 -2.62 11.78
CA GLN A 13 3.37 -1.22 11.51
C GLN A 13 2.36 -1.03 10.37
N LEU A 14 2.52 -1.79 9.27
CA LEU A 14 1.57 -1.79 8.15
C LEU A 14 0.20 -2.33 8.54
N PHE A 15 0.13 -3.33 9.42
CA PHE A 15 -1.12 -3.86 9.91
C PHE A 15 -1.84 -2.85 10.80
N VAL A 16 -1.11 -2.19 11.71
CA VAL A 16 -1.67 -1.16 12.60
C VAL A 16 -2.17 0.03 11.79
N TYR A 17 -1.36 0.58 10.87
CA TYR A 17 -1.79 1.74 10.08
C TYR A 17 -2.83 1.40 9.00
N GLY A 18 -2.71 0.24 8.36
CA GLY A 18 -3.63 -0.18 7.30
C GLY A 18 -5.02 -0.54 7.82
N ILE A 19 -5.14 -1.02 9.06
CA ILE A 19 -6.43 -1.40 9.65
C ILE A 19 -7.06 -0.27 10.48
N VAL A 20 -6.27 0.72 10.92
CA VAL A 20 -6.74 1.89 11.67
C VAL A 20 -7.82 2.64 10.92
N GLY A 21 -7.66 2.84 9.61
CA GLY A 21 -8.66 3.50 8.76
C GLY A 21 -10.03 2.81 8.79
N PRO A 22 -10.11 1.52 8.37
CA PRO A 22 -11.34 0.73 8.43
C PRO A 22 -12.00 0.68 9.82
N ILE A 23 -11.22 0.56 10.90
CA ILE A 23 -11.75 0.55 12.28
C ILE A 23 -12.39 1.90 12.63
N PHE A 24 -11.75 3.01 12.27
CA PHE A 24 -12.28 4.36 12.53
C PHE A 24 -13.61 4.59 11.82
N LEU A 25 -13.71 4.16 10.55
CA LEU A 25 -14.97 4.22 9.81
C LEU A 25 -16.05 3.31 10.43
N LEU A 26 -15.69 2.09 10.82
CA LEU A 26 -16.62 1.17 11.51
C LEU A 26 -17.18 1.77 12.80
N ILE A 27 -16.33 2.40 13.62
CA ILE A 27 -16.76 3.05 14.86
C ILE A 27 -17.64 4.26 14.56
N TYR A 28 -17.30 5.08 13.57
CA TYR A 28 -18.13 6.24 13.20
C TYR A 28 -19.52 5.82 12.71
N PHE A 29 -19.64 4.77 11.90
CA PHE A 29 -20.92 4.27 11.43
C PHE A 29 -21.68 3.45 12.49
N GLY A 30 -20.97 2.82 13.43
CA GLY A 30 -21.56 2.02 14.51
C GLY A 30 -21.96 2.83 15.76
N ALA A 31 -21.32 3.96 16.02
CA ALA A 31 -21.67 4.86 17.12
C ALA A 31 -22.85 5.76 16.74
N THR A 32 -23.77 5.97 17.67
CA THR A 32 -24.92 6.88 17.50
C THR A 32 -24.40 8.26 17.04
N PRO A 33 -24.96 8.86 15.96
CA PRO A 33 -24.41 10.05 15.33
C PRO A 33 -24.59 11.29 16.23
N ASN A 34 -23.71 11.43 17.19
CA ASN A 34 -23.57 12.64 17.99
C ASN A 34 -22.77 13.66 17.18
N HIS A 35 -23.22 14.91 17.15
CA HIS A 35 -22.71 15.96 16.27
C HIS A 35 -21.19 16.22 16.43
N ASP A 36 -20.59 15.87 17.57
CA ASP A 36 -19.15 15.96 17.84
C ASP A 36 -18.29 14.94 17.07
N MET A 37 -18.87 13.84 16.55
CA MET A 37 -18.10 12.75 15.91
C MET A 37 -17.73 13.02 14.44
N LYS A 38 -18.19 14.14 13.84
CA LYS A 38 -17.89 14.50 12.45
C LYS A 38 -16.38 14.64 12.19
N TRP A 39 -15.63 15.05 13.22
CA TRP A 39 -14.17 15.17 13.16
C TRP A 39 -13.51 13.80 12.95
N MET A 40 -14.06 12.76 13.59
CA MET A 40 -13.60 11.38 13.49
C MET A 40 -13.83 10.80 12.08
N TYR A 41 -14.97 11.12 11.47
CA TYR A 41 -15.28 10.71 10.10
C TYR A 41 -14.32 11.28 9.06
N TRP A 42 -14.09 12.59 9.08
CA TRP A 42 -13.23 13.25 8.10
C TRP A 42 -11.79 12.78 8.22
N TRP A 43 -11.26 12.64 9.43
CA TRP A 43 -9.92 12.10 9.63
C TRP A 43 -9.82 10.61 9.30
N GLY A 44 -10.82 9.80 9.67
CA GLY A 44 -10.87 8.39 9.30
C GLY A 44 -10.87 8.19 7.78
N LEU A 45 -11.65 8.99 7.05
CA LEU A 45 -11.70 8.98 5.59
C LEU A 45 -10.36 9.38 4.96
N VAL A 46 -9.74 10.45 5.45
CA VAL A 46 -8.44 10.95 4.96
C VAL A 46 -7.33 9.92 5.20
N ILE A 47 -7.25 9.34 6.40
CA ILE A 47 -6.24 8.32 6.75
C ILE A 47 -6.44 7.08 5.88
N THR A 48 -7.69 6.62 5.71
CA THR A 48 -7.99 5.46 4.87
C THR A 48 -7.64 5.71 3.40
N ALA A 49 -7.98 6.90 2.87
CA ALA A 49 -7.64 7.26 1.50
C ALA A 49 -6.12 7.33 1.30
N ALA A 50 -5.39 7.92 2.25
CA ALA A 50 -3.93 7.98 2.19
C ALA A 50 -3.31 6.57 2.22
N ASP A 51 -3.80 5.67 3.07
CA ASP A 51 -3.31 4.29 3.14
C ASP A 51 -3.51 3.54 1.81
N VAL A 52 -4.72 3.62 1.23
CA VAL A 52 -5.03 3.01 -0.08
C VAL A 52 -4.15 3.58 -1.19
N LEU A 53 -3.93 4.90 -1.22
CA LEU A 53 -3.08 5.55 -2.22
C LEU A 53 -1.61 5.13 -2.08
N ILE A 54 -1.11 4.98 -0.86
CA ILE A 54 0.24 4.45 -0.61
C ILE A 54 0.35 3.00 -1.10
N ALA A 55 -0.65 2.16 -0.79
CA ALA A 55 -0.70 0.77 -1.24
C ALA A 55 -0.70 0.66 -2.78
N LEU A 56 -1.49 1.50 -3.46
CA LEU A 56 -1.48 1.59 -4.92
C LEU A 56 -0.12 2.06 -5.45
N GLY A 57 0.47 3.09 -4.85
CA GLY A 57 1.78 3.61 -5.27
C GLY A 57 2.91 2.58 -5.15
N ILE A 58 2.90 1.77 -4.08
CA ILE A 58 3.85 0.66 -3.91
C ILE A 58 3.59 -0.42 -4.96
N THR A 59 2.32 -0.78 -5.17
CA THR A 59 1.91 -1.80 -6.16
C THR A 59 2.33 -1.41 -7.57
N GLU A 60 2.11 -0.16 -7.97
CA GLU A 60 2.48 0.34 -9.30
C GLU A 60 4.01 0.29 -9.51
N ARG A 61 4.78 0.73 -8.50
CA ARG A 61 6.25 0.66 -8.54
C ARG A 61 6.72 -0.78 -8.70
N ARG A 62 6.13 -1.72 -7.96
CA ARG A 62 6.45 -3.15 -8.05
C ARG A 62 6.10 -3.72 -9.43
N ALA A 63 4.89 -3.44 -9.93
CA ALA A 63 4.44 -3.88 -11.24
C ALA A 63 5.32 -3.34 -12.37
N ARG A 64 5.83 -2.12 -12.25
CA ARG A 64 6.77 -1.51 -13.19
C ARG A 64 8.13 -2.22 -13.17
N GLN A 65 8.66 -2.53 -11.99
CA GLN A 65 9.91 -3.29 -11.84
C GLN A 65 9.81 -4.68 -12.47
N ASP A 66 8.70 -5.39 -12.23
CA ASP A 66 8.46 -6.72 -12.81
C ASP A 66 8.40 -6.69 -14.34
N ARG A 67 7.85 -5.61 -14.92
CA ARG A 67 7.83 -5.41 -16.38
C ARG A 67 9.22 -5.19 -16.95
N ILE A 68 10.06 -4.39 -16.29
CA ILE A 68 11.46 -4.17 -16.71
C ILE A 68 12.24 -5.48 -16.64
N ALA A 69 12.10 -6.24 -15.55
CA ALA A 69 12.76 -7.54 -15.40
C ALA A 69 12.34 -8.57 -16.46
N ARG A 70 11.10 -8.49 -16.97
CA ARG A 70 10.59 -9.35 -18.04
C ARG A 70 10.80 -8.80 -19.45
N SER A 71 11.37 -7.60 -19.59
CA SER A 71 11.64 -7.03 -20.91
C SER A 71 12.62 -7.95 -21.63
N PRO A 72 12.26 -8.53 -22.79
CA PRO A 72 13.15 -9.41 -23.52
C PRO A 72 14.43 -8.65 -23.84
N VAL A 73 15.59 -9.19 -23.46
CA VAL A 73 16.89 -8.68 -23.90
C VAL A 73 16.81 -8.46 -25.41
N PRO A 74 17.11 -7.25 -25.93
CA PRO A 74 17.15 -7.03 -27.37
C PRO A 74 18.13 -8.06 -27.93
N ARG A 75 17.62 -9.06 -28.66
CA ARG A 75 18.48 -9.97 -29.40
C ARG A 75 19.24 -9.08 -30.37
N SER A 76 20.51 -8.83 -30.08
CA SER A 76 21.46 -8.32 -31.06
C SER A 76 21.48 -9.35 -32.18
N SER A 77 20.70 -9.09 -33.22
CA SER A 77 20.78 -9.82 -34.48
C SER A 77 22.08 -9.40 -35.18
N GLY A 78 23.21 -9.77 -34.59
CA GLY A 78 24.47 -9.91 -35.30
C GLY A 78 24.38 -11.20 -36.09
N SER A 79 23.84 -11.09 -37.30
CA SER A 79 23.87 -12.17 -38.28
C SER A 79 25.33 -12.47 -38.64
N PRO A 80 25.84 -13.71 -38.46
CA PRO A 80 27.07 -14.12 -39.11
C PRO A 80 26.68 -14.49 -40.55
N ALA A 81 26.78 -13.53 -41.47
CA ALA A 81 26.50 -13.81 -42.87
C ALA A 81 27.39 -12.96 -43.80
N ARG A 82 28.70 -13.26 -43.80
CA ARG A 82 29.48 -13.66 -44.98
C ARG A 82 30.98 -13.63 -44.68
#